data_AF-A0A9D6XQK1-F1
#
_entry.id   AF-A0A9D6XQK1-F1
#
_cell.length_a   1.000
_cell.length_b   1.000
_cell.length_c   1.000
_cell.angle_alpha   90.00
_cell.angle_beta   90.00
_cell.angle_gamma   90.00
#
_symmetry.space_group_name_H-M   'P 1'
#
loop_
_entity.id
_entity.type
_entity.pdbx_description
1 polymer ?
#
loop_
_entity_poly.entity_id
_entity_poly.type
_entity_poly.pdbx_seq_one_letter_code
_entity_poly.pdbx_strand_id
1 'polypeptide(L)'
;YKLMGLSPYGQGVYTDRIKKHLIDIKDDGSFRLNMDYFGYLDTFAMTNGKFAAMFDGPPRSPESPITPREMNLAKSIQEVTEEIVLRAATHAREITGKEYLCLAGGVALNCVANGKLLRTGTFRDIWIQPAAGDAGGSLGAALTVWHNLLGNPRRANGARDSMQGALLGPEFSPEMIREFLDANGYVYTELDDDRWAPTVARLVADQNVVGLHQGRMEFGPRALGNRSIVGDARSPKMQSIMNLKIKYRESFRPFAPSCLEERISDYFEIDRPSPYMLLVAQVAARRCVRSQDGGAGQDLREWVNLPRSDIPAVTHVDFSARIQSIDRETNPRFYSLIKAFESLTGYAVIINTSFNVRGEPIVCTPEDSYRCFMRTEMDYLALGPFLLRKADQPLWQEKERWMETFQLD
;
A
#
# COMPACT_ATOMS: atom_id res chain seq x y z
N TYR A 1 -2.51 -8.88 -0.26
CA TYR A 1 -1.48 -8.02 0.38
C TYR A 1 -0.67 -8.70 1.48
N LYS A 2 -1.29 -9.51 2.36
CA LYS A 2 -0.55 -10.23 3.43
C LYS A 2 0.57 -11.11 2.84
N LEU A 3 0.28 -11.85 1.78
CA LEU A 3 1.22 -12.75 1.10
C LEU A 3 2.49 -12.03 0.62
N MET A 4 2.35 -10.94 -0.15
CA MET A 4 3.51 -10.15 -0.62
C MET A 4 4.33 -9.56 0.52
N GLY A 5 3.68 -9.11 1.60
CA GLY A 5 4.39 -8.57 2.75
C GLY A 5 5.13 -9.65 3.54
N LEU A 6 4.64 -10.89 3.50
CA LEU A 6 5.22 -12.03 4.23
C LEU A 6 6.28 -12.77 3.41
N SER A 7 6.23 -12.72 2.07
CA SER A 7 7.14 -13.48 1.22
C SER A 7 8.63 -13.23 1.50
N PRO A 8 9.13 -12.02 1.86
CA PRO A 8 10.56 -11.83 2.11
C PRO A 8 11.09 -12.53 3.37
N TYR A 9 10.20 -13.00 4.26
CA TYR A 9 10.58 -13.75 5.46
C TYR A 9 10.72 -15.25 5.21
N GLY A 10 10.31 -15.74 4.05
CA GLY A 10 10.28 -17.16 3.71
C GLY A 10 11.33 -17.59 2.69
N GLN A 11 11.42 -18.89 2.50
CA GLN A 11 12.21 -19.56 1.46
C GLN A 11 11.28 -20.31 0.50
N GLY A 12 11.67 -20.38 -0.78
CA GLY A 12 10.90 -20.98 -1.88
C GLY A 12 10.78 -22.50 -1.85
N VAL A 13 10.67 -23.14 -0.68
CA VAL A 13 10.75 -24.61 -0.52
C VAL A 13 9.58 -25.37 -1.16
N TYR A 14 8.46 -24.72 -1.44
CA TYR A 14 7.31 -25.33 -2.10
C TYR A 14 7.21 -25.00 -3.59
N THR A 15 8.14 -24.21 -4.15
CA THR A 15 8.05 -23.68 -5.52
C THR A 15 7.98 -24.80 -6.55
N ASP A 16 8.86 -25.80 -6.44
CA ASP A 16 8.87 -26.96 -7.33
C ASP A 16 7.63 -27.85 -7.12
N ARG A 17 7.17 -27.98 -5.87
CA ARG A 17 5.95 -28.75 -5.54
C ARG A 17 4.72 -28.12 -6.20
N ILE A 18 4.60 -26.80 -6.16
CA ILE A 18 3.53 -26.04 -6.83
C ILE A 18 3.59 -26.29 -8.35
N LYS A 19 4.74 -26.07 -8.98
CA LYS A 19 4.91 -26.23 -10.44
C LYS A 19 4.70 -27.66 -10.93
N LYS A 20 5.00 -28.65 -10.09
CA LYS A 20 4.86 -30.07 -10.47
C LYS A 20 3.42 -30.56 -10.39
N HIS A 21 2.62 -30.01 -9.48
CA HIS A 21 1.37 -30.66 -9.09
C HIS A 21 0.14 -29.75 -9.13
N LEU A 22 0.30 -28.45 -8.83
CA LEU A 22 -0.80 -27.50 -8.67
C LEU A 22 -1.08 -26.72 -9.96
N ILE A 23 -0.04 -26.45 -10.75
CA ILE A 23 -0.14 -25.60 -11.93
C ILE A 23 0.78 -26.09 -13.05
N ASP A 24 0.24 -26.12 -14.27
CA ASP A 24 0.99 -26.37 -15.50
C ASP A 24 1.18 -25.04 -16.23
N ILE A 25 2.40 -24.51 -16.19
CA ILE A 25 2.77 -23.20 -16.75
C ILE A 25 3.44 -23.41 -18.10
N LYS A 26 2.95 -22.72 -19.14
CA LYS A 26 3.48 -22.78 -20.50
C LYS A 26 4.53 -21.69 -20.74
N ASP A 27 5.24 -21.79 -21.85
CA ASP A 27 6.33 -20.85 -22.18
C ASP A 27 5.80 -19.44 -22.47
N ASP A 28 4.58 -19.33 -23.00
CA ASP A 28 3.88 -18.06 -23.24
C ASP A 28 3.26 -17.44 -21.96
N GLY A 29 3.45 -18.08 -20.80
CA GLY A 29 2.87 -17.65 -19.53
C GLY A 29 1.40 -18.01 -19.34
N SER A 30 0.75 -18.63 -20.33
CA SER A 30 -0.55 -19.28 -20.10
C SER A 30 -0.38 -20.45 -19.13
N PHE A 31 -1.44 -20.77 -18.40
CA PHE A 31 -1.37 -21.84 -17.41
C PHE A 31 -2.70 -22.54 -17.21
N ARG A 32 -2.63 -23.75 -16.67
CA ARG A 32 -3.79 -24.51 -16.21
C ARG A 32 -3.59 -24.92 -14.76
N LEU A 33 -4.60 -24.64 -13.94
CA LEU A 33 -4.64 -25.10 -12.55
C LEU A 33 -5.13 -26.54 -12.47
N ASN A 34 -4.53 -27.31 -11.56
CA ASN A 34 -5.01 -28.62 -11.20
C ASN A 34 -6.15 -28.49 -10.18
N MET A 35 -7.38 -28.60 -10.67
CA MET A 35 -8.60 -28.38 -9.88
C MET A 35 -8.79 -29.37 -8.72
N ASP A 36 -8.10 -30.51 -8.74
CA ASP A 36 -8.11 -31.49 -7.66
C ASP A 36 -7.72 -30.93 -6.29
N TYR A 37 -6.96 -29.84 -6.25
CA TYR A 37 -6.46 -29.22 -5.02
C TYR A 37 -7.34 -28.05 -4.53
N PHE A 38 -8.38 -27.69 -5.25
CA PHE A 38 -9.22 -26.55 -4.90
C PHE A 38 -10.61 -26.99 -4.45
N GLY A 39 -11.14 -26.30 -3.44
CA GLY A 39 -12.43 -26.63 -2.83
C GLY A 39 -13.60 -25.79 -3.33
N TYR A 40 -13.33 -24.64 -3.98
CA TYR A 40 -14.35 -23.62 -4.27
C TYR A 40 -15.32 -23.98 -5.40
N LEU A 41 -15.13 -25.14 -6.04
CA LEU A 41 -16.10 -25.66 -7.00
C LEU A 41 -17.31 -26.27 -6.30
N ASP A 42 -17.10 -26.89 -5.13
CA ASP A 42 -18.11 -27.71 -4.45
C ASP A 42 -18.32 -27.31 -2.97
N THR A 43 -17.51 -26.39 -2.43
CA THR A 43 -17.54 -25.96 -1.03
C THR A 43 -17.32 -24.44 -0.91
N PHE A 44 -17.61 -23.86 0.26
CA PHE A 44 -17.28 -22.46 0.57
C PHE A 44 -15.79 -22.23 0.91
N ALA A 45 -14.94 -23.27 0.82
CA ALA A 45 -13.51 -23.17 1.10
C ALA A 45 -12.69 -23.09 -0.19
N MET A 46 -11.70 -22.20 -0.24
CA MET A 46 -10.82 -22.07 -1.41
C MET A 46 -9.98 -23.33 -1.68
N THR A 47 -9.59 -24.05 -0.63
CA THR A 47 -8.66 -25.18 -0.68
C THR A 47 -9.29 -26.41 -0.04
N ASN A 48 -8.76 -27.59 -0.34
CA ASN A 48 -9.28 -28.87 0.17
C ASN A 48 -8.18 -29.70 0.87
N GLY A 49 -8.51 -30.94 1.26
CA GLY A 49 -7.58 -31.84 1.94
C GLY A 49 -6.32 -32.19 1.15
N LYS A 50 -6.39 -32.26 -0.19
CA LYS A 50 -5.20 -32.50 -1.03
C LYS A 50 -4.25 -31.30 -0.97
N PHE A 51 -4.79 -30.09 -0.97
CA PHE A 51 -4.00 -28.86 -0.78
C PHE A 51 -3.34 -28.86 0.60
N ALA A 52 -4.09 -29.17 1.65
CA ALA A 52 -3.56 -29.25 2.99
C ALA A 52 -2.39 -30.26 3.09
N ALA A 53 -2.57 -31.46 2.55
CA ALA A 53 -1.52 -32.47 2.49
C ALA A 53 -0.29 -32.01 1.67
N MET A 54 -0.51 -31.29 0.57
CA MET A 54 0.57 -30.73 -0.26
C MET A 54 1.40 -29.68 0.46
N PHE A 55 0.85 -28.93 1.42
CA PHE A 55 1.58 -27.88 2.11
C PHE A 55 1.76 -28.19 3.60
N ASP A 56 1.87 -29.46 3.96
CA ASP A 56 2.25 -29.91 5.30
C ASP A 56 1.26 -29.46 6.42
N GLY A 57 -0.04 -29.35 6.11
CA GLY A 57 -1.08 -29.12 7.13
C GLY A 57 -2.34 -28.38 6.63
N PRO A 58 -3.37 -28.21 7.48
CA PRO A 58 -4.56 -27.43 7.13
C PRO A 58 -4.25 -25.93 6.98
N PRO A 59 -5.21 -25.14 6.46
CA PRO A 59 -5.14 -23.68 6.54
C PRO A 59 -4.91 -23.22 7.99
N ARG A 60 -4.05 -22.22 8.16
CA ARG A 60 -3.79 -21.61 9.47
C ARG A 60 -5.09 -21.03 10.03
N SER A 61 -5.42 -21.33 11.29
CA SER A 61 -6.54 -20.68 11.98
C SER A 61 -6.30 -19.16 12.07
N PRO A 62 -7.33 -18.32 11.89
CA PRO A 62 -7.20 -16.88 12.08
C PRO A 62 -6.47 -16.52 13.37
N GLU A 63 -5.66 -15.47 13.32
CA GLU A 63 -4.93 -14.91 14.48
C GLU A 63 -3.89 -15.81 15.20
N SER A 64 -3.80 -17.09 14.86
CA SER A 64 -2.73 -17.95 15.35
C SER A 64 -1.33 -17.48 14.88
N PRO A 65 -0.24 -17.84 15.59
CA PRO A 65 1.10 -17.44 15.19
C PRO A 65 1.45 -17.82 13.75
N ILE A 66 2.13 -16.92 13.04
CA ILE A 66 2.67 -17.20 11.70
C ILE A 66 3.96 -17.99 11.86
N THR A 67 4.04 -19.17 11.24
CA THR A 67 5.21 -20.04 11.33
C THR A 67 6.06 -19.95 10.06
N PRO A 68 7.28 -20.54 10.05
CA PRO A 68 8.09 -20.64 8.84
C PRO A 68 7.35 -21.30 7.67
N ARG A 69 6.37 -22.18 7.94
CA ARG A 69 5.53 -22.82 6.92
C ARG A 69 4.76 -21.79 6.11
N GLU A 70 4.06 -20.86 6.76
CA GLU A 70 3.28 -19.82 6.08
C GLU A 70 4.17 -18.81 5.35
N MET A 71 5.35 -18.51 5.90
CA MET A 71 6.34 -17.66 5.24
C MET A 71 6.87 -18.31 3.96
N ASN A 72 7.23 -19.59 4.03
CA ASN A 72 7.68 -20.39 2.90
C ASN A 72 6.60 -20.53 1.83
N LEU A 73 5.34 -20.77 2.24
CA LEU A 73 4.20 -20.81 1.33
C LEU A 73 4.03 -19.47 0.59
N ALA A 74 4.11 -18.36 1.33
CA ALA A 74 4.01 -17.02 0.75
C ALA A 74 5.14 -16.75 -0.25
N LYS A 75 6.39 -17.12 0.08
CA LYS A 75 7.54 -17.00 -0.81
C LYS A 75 7.36 -17.81 -2.09
N SER A 76 7.00 -19.08 -1.97
CA SER A 76 6.84 -19.98 -3.12
C SER A 76 5.71 -19.56 -4.07
N ILE A 77 4.55 -19.16 -3.54
CA ILE A 77 3.45 -18.68 -4.38
C ILE A 77 3.84 -17.37 -5.08
N GLN A 78 4.55 -16.48 -4.38
CA GLN A 78 5.03 -15.23 -4.94
C GLN A 78 6.02 -15.47 -6.10
N GLU A 79 6.98 -16.38 -5.94
CA GLU A 79 7.93 -16.75 -7.01
C GLU A 79 7.24 -17.30 -8.26
N VAL A 80 6.27 -18.22 -8.08
CA VAL A 80 5.50 -18.79 -9.18
C VAL A 80 4.66 -17.72 -9.88
N THR A 81 4.03 -16.82 -9.12
CA THR A 81 3.24 -15.71 -9.67
C THR A 81 4.11 -14.76 -10.49
N GLU A 82 5.31 -14.41 -9.97
CA GLU A 82 6.27 -13.58 -10.68
C GLU A 82 6.69 -14.21 -12.01
N GLU A 83 6.98 -15.51 -12.03
CA GLU A 83 7.36 -16.21 -13.25
C GLU A 83 6.27 -16.17 -14.31
N ILE A 84 5.02 -16.42 -13.93
CA ILE A 84 3.86 -16.36 -14.84
C ILE A 84 3.72 -14.96 -15.44
N VAL A 85 3.79 -13.92 -14.60
CA VAL A 85 3.69 -12.53 -15.04
C VAL A 85 4.81 -12.18 -16.02
N LEU A 86 6.05 -12.58 -15.72
CA LEU A 86 7.19 -12.33 -16.60
C LEU A 86 7.04 -13.04 -17.95
N ARG A 87 6.69 -14.33 -17.96
CA ARG A 87 6.48 -15.11 -19.19
C ARG A 87 5.37 -14.49 -20.06
N ALA A 88 4.23 -14.17 -19.45
CA ALA A 88 3.11 -13.55 -20.15
C ALA A 88 3.47 -12.19 -20.74
N ALA A 89 4.25 -11.39 -20.01
CA ALA A 89 4.72 -10.09 -20.47
C ALA A 89 5.74 -10.22 -21.63
N THR A 90 6.68 -11.17 -21.53
CA THR A 90 7.62 -11.49 -22.61
C THR A 90 6.87 -11.95 -23.86
N HIS A 91 5.92 -12.86 -23.73
CA HIS A 91 5.11 -13.32 -24.85
C HIS A 91 4.31 -12.17 -25.49
N ALA A 92 3.71 -11.30 -24.68
CA ALA A 92 3.02 -10.11 -25.18
C ALA A 92 3.97 -9.18 -25.96
N ARG A 93 5.22 -9.01 -25.53
CA ARG A 93 6.24 -8.24 -26.27
C ARG A 93 6.55 -8.88 -27.62
N GLU A 94 6.71 -10.20 -27.67
CA GLU A 94 7.01 -10.96 -28.88
C GLU A 94 5.91 -10.86 -29.93
N ILE A 95 4.65 -11.05 -29.55
CA ILE A 95 3.53 -11.07 -30.51
C ILE A 95 3.07 -9.68 -30.94
N THR A 96 3.31 -8.65 -30.12
CA THR A 96 2.82 -7.28 -30.42
C THR A 96 3.91 -6.31 -30.89
N GLY A 97 5.17 -6.57 -30.55
CA GLY A 97 6.28 -5.64 -30.78
C GLY A 97 6.15 -4.29 -30.05
N LYS A 98 5.20 -4.13 -29.11
CA LYS A 98 4.93 -2.84 -28.43
C LYS A 98 5.94 -2.55 -27.33
N GLU A 99 6.41 -1.31 -27.26
CA GLU A 99 7.46 -0.90 -26.32
C GLU A 99 6.95 -0.58 -24.92
N TYR A 100 5.64 -0.39 -24.77
CA TYR A 100 4.98 -0.03 -23.52
C TYR A 100 3.94 -1.08 -23.16
N LEU A 101 3.84 -1.43 -21.88
CA LEU A 101 2.88 -2.39 -21.37
C LEU A 101 1.87 -1.72 -20.44
N CYS A 102 0.59 -1.99 -20.65
CA CYS A 102 -0.47 -1.59 -19.72
C CYS A 102 -0.96 -2.81 -18.92
N LEU A 103 -1.07 -2.66 -17.61
CA LEU A 103 -1.45 -3.73 -16.67
C LEU A 103 -2.74 -3.38 -15.93
N ALA A 104 -3.66 -4.34 -15.92
CA ALA A 104 -4.91 -4.33 -15.15
C ALA A 104 -5.26 -5.77 -14.72
N GLY A 105 -6.36 -5.94 -13.99
CA GLY A 105 -6.72 -7.19 -13.30
C GLY A 105 -6.14 -7.27 -11.90
N GLY A 106 -6.78 -8.03 -11.00
CA GLY A 106 -6.40 -8.07 -9.58
C GLY A 106 -4.94 -8.45 -9.32
N VAL A 107 -4.33 -9.29 -10.18
CA VAL A 107 -2.92 -9.67 -10.09
C VAL A 107 -1.98 -8.49 -10.35
N ALA A 108 -2.39 -7.49 -11.16
CA ALA A 108 -1.59 -6.29 -11.43
C ALA A 108 -1.42 -5.38 -10.20
N LEU A 109 -2.17 -5.61 -9.11
CA LEU A 109 -1.91 -4.97 -7.81
C LEU A 109 -0.71 -5.59 -7.07
N ASN A 110 -0.07 -6.63 -7.63
CA ASN A 110 1.15 -7.24 -7.12
C ASN A 110 2.37 -6.37 -7.46
N CYS A 111 2.63 -5.38 -6.60
CA CYS A 111 3.72 -4.43 -6.77
C CYS A 111 5.13 -5.06 -6.77
N VAL A 112 5.29 -6.25 -6.19
CA VAL A 112 6.55 -7.00 -6.21
C VAL A 112 6.80 -7.54 -7.62
N ALA A 113 5.80 -8.20 -8.21
CA ALA A 113 5.88 -8.67 -9.59
C ALA A 113 6.04 -7.52 -10.58
N ASN A 114 5.31 -6.42 -10.41
CA ASN A 114 5.44 -5.23 -11.27
C ASN A 114 6.87 -4.64 -11.21
N GLY A 115 7.44 -4.50 -10.01
CA GLY A 115 8.80 -4.01 -9.84
C GLY A 115 9.83 -4.92 -10.50
N LYS A 116 9.67 -6.25 -10.38
CA LYS A 116 10.53 -7.23 -11.05
C LYS A 116 10.42 -7.13 -12.57
N LEU A 117 9.19 -7.05 -13.10
CA LEU A 117 8.92 -6.88 -14.52
C LEU A 117 9.55 -5.60 -15.07
N LEU A 118 9.39 -4.47 -14.38
CA LEU A 118 10.00 -3.20 -14.78
C LEU A 118 11.53 -3.31 -14.93
N ARG A 119 12.20 -3.96 -13.97
CA ARG A 119 13.65 -4.13 -13.97
C ARG A 119 14.18 -5.05 -15.09
N THR A 120 13.33 -5.89 -15.68
CA THR A 120 13.76 -6.74 -16.82
C THR A 120 14.13 -5.93 -18.06
N GLY A 121 13.60 -4.71 -18.21
CA GLY A 121 13.78 -3.90 -19.41
C GLY A 121 13.09 -4.48 -20.66
N THR A 122 12.22 -5.49 -20.53
CA THR A 122 11.45 -6.05 -21.66
C THR A 122 10.59 -4.97 -22.35
N PHE A 123 10.07 -4.04 -21.56
CA PHE A 123 9.36 -2.85 -22.01
C PHE A 123 10.14 -1.61 -21.59
N ARG A 124 10.03 -0.55 -22.40
CA ARG A 124 10.60 0.77 -22.08
C ARG A 124 9.96 1.33 -20.81
N ASP A 125 8.65 1.16 -20.68
CA ASP A 125 7.93 1.48 -19.46
C ASP A 125 6.65 0.64 -19.30
N ILE A 126 6.13 0.61 -18.07
CA ILE A 126 4.88 -0.07 -17.76
C ILE A 126 3.92 0.91 -17.06
N TRP A 127 2.64 0.85 -17.43
CA TRP A 127 1.59 1.59 -16.76
C TRP A 127 0.65 0.60 -16.06
N ILE A 128 0.42 0.81 -14.77
CA ILE A 128 -0.45 -0.04 -13.95
C ILE A 128 -1.64 0.79 -13.48
N GLN A 129 -2.85 0.27 -13.70
CA GLN A 129 -4.06 0.95 -13.24
C GLN A 129 -4.12 0.93 -11.69
N PRO A 130 -4.29 2.07 -10.98
CA PRO A 130 -4.34 2.13 -9.50
C PRO A 130 -5.45 1.32 -8.83
N ALA A 131 -6.65 1.31 -9.40
CA ALA A 131 -7.77 0.41 -9.14
C ALA A 131 -7.80 -0.79 -10.12
N ALA A 132 -6.67 -1.46 -10.37
CA ALA A 132 -6.56 -2.54 -11.36
C ALA A 132 -7.48 -3.75 -11.12
N GLY A 133 -7.98 -3.97 -9.91
CA GLY A 133 -8.98 -5.01 -9.64
C GLY A 133 -10.36 -4.68 -10.24
N ASP A 134 -11.37 -5.46 -9.85
CA ASP A 134 -12.71 -5.38 -10.44
C ASP A 134 -13.37 -4.00 -10.30
N ALA A 135 -13.00 -3.22 -9.27
CA ALA A 135 -13.46 -1.84 -9.10
C ALA A 135 -13.16 -0.96 -10.33
N GLY A 136 -11.99 -1.14 -10.96
CA GLY A 136 -11.60 -0.41 -12.17
C GLY A 136 -12.40 -0.78 -13.42
N GLY A 137 -13.18 -1.87 -13.38
CA GLY A 137 -14.06 -2.29 -14.47
C GLY A 137 -15.12 -1.25 -14.83
N SER A 138 -15.59 -0.48 -13.84
CA SER A 138 -16.53 0.63 -14.04
C SER A 138 -15.96 1.71 -14.98
N LEU A 139 -14.72 2.13 -14.73
CA LEU A 139 -13.98 3.07 -15.59
C LEU A 139 -13.72 2.46 -16.97
N GLY A 140 -13.29 1.19 -17.02
CA GLY A 140 -13.04 0.49 -18.28
C GLY A 140 -14.28 0.38 -19.17
N ALA A 141 -15.45 0.11 -18.59
CA ALA A 141 -16.72 0.06 -19.28
C ALA A 141 -17.10 1.43 -19.87
N ALA A 142 -17.01 2.50 -19.06
CA ALA A 142 -17.29 3.85 -19.51
C ALA A 142 -16.36 4.28 -20.67
N LEU A 143 -15.05 4.03 -20.55
CA LEU A 143 -14.07 4.33 -21.59
C LEU A 143 -14.28 3.52 -22.87
N THR A 144 -14.73 2.27 -22.75
CA THR A 144 -15.08 1.41 -23.89
C THR A 144 -16.26 1.99 -24.66
N VAL A 145 -17.34 2.38 -23.97
CA VAL A 145 -18.48 3.05 -24.61
C VAL A 145 -18.05 4.34 -25.27
N TRP A 146 -17.34 5.20 -24.53
CA TRP A 146 -16.95 6.54 -24.99
C TRP A 146 -16.06 6.51 -26.24
N HIS A 147 -15.02 5.68 -26.24
CA HIS A 147 -14.03 5.66 -27.32
C HIS A 147 -14.34 4.66 -28.42
N ASN A 148 -14.83 3.46 -28.07
CA ASN A 148 -15.01 2.40 -29.07
C ASN A 148 -16.40 2.40 -29.69
N LEU A 149 -17.45 2.69 -28.92
CA LEU A 149 -18.83 2.71 -29.45
C LEU A 149 -19.23 4.07 -30.00
N LEU A 150 -18.90 5.15 -29.28
CA LEU A 150 -19.24 6.51 -29.69
C LEU A 150 -18.17 7.18 -30.56
N GLY A 151 -17.00 6.56 -30.73
CA GLY A 151 -15.93 7.05 -31.60
C GLY A 151 -15.24 8.35 -31.13
N ASN A 152 -15.41 8.75 -29.86
CA ASN A 152 -14.78 9.96 -29.36
C ASN A 152 -13.24 9.81 -29.30
N PRO A 153 -12.48 10.88 -29.59
CA PRO A 153 -11.03 10.80 -29.65
C PRO A 153 -10.39 10.55 -28.29
N ARG A 154 -9.31 9.78 -28.27
CA ARG A 154 -8.40 9.68 -27.11
C ARG A 154 -7.45 10.87 -27.13
N ARG A 155 -7.25 11.52 -25.99
CA ARG A 155 -6.27 12.60 -25.81
C ARG A 155 -5.25 12.19 -24.77
N ALA A 156 -3.98 12.18 -25.14
CA ALA A 156 -2.85 12.00 -24.24
C ALA A 156 -1.90 13.17 -24.42
N ASN A 157 -1.41 13.74 -23.31
CA ASN A 157 -0.43 14.83 -23.35
C ASN A 157 1.02 14.32 -23.54
N GLY A 158 1.22 13.00 -23.55
CA GLY A 158 2.53 12.37 -23.70
C GLY A 158 3.46 12.51 -22.49
N ALA A 159 3.00 13.11 -21.40
CA ALA A 159 3.82 13.40 -20.22
C ALA A 159 3.35 12.63 -18.98
N ARG A 160 2.04 12.58 -18.74
CA ARG A 160 1.44 11.97 -17.53
C ARG A 160 0.16 11.24 -17.88
N ASP A 161 -0.26 10.36 -17.00
CA ASP A 161 -1.58 9.75 -17.11
C ASP A 161 -2.70 10.73 -16.71
N SER A 162 -3.94 10.37 -17.05
CA SER A 162 -5.13 11.20 -16.80
C SER A 162 -5.90 10.81 -15.53
N MET A 163 -5.34 9.98 -14.65
CA MET A 163 -6.00 9.53 -13.41
C MET A 163 -5.99 10.59 -12.30
N GLN A 164 -5.27 11.70 -12.47
CA GLN A 164 -5.22 12.81 -11.51
C GLN A 164 -4.82 12.34 -10.10
N GLY A 165 -3.77 11.53 -9.99
CA GLY A 165 -3.35 10.95 -8.70
C GLY A 165 -4.34 9.94 -8.12
N ALA A 166 -5.27 9.46 -8.95
CA ALA A 166 -6.47 8.73 -8.55
C ALA A 166 -7.39 9.51 -7.60
N LEU A 167 -7.28 10.83 -7.50
CA LEU A 167 -8.10 11.68 -6.64
C LEU A 167 -9.49 11.94 -7.27
N LEU A 168 -10.26 10.86 -7.45
CA LEU A 168 -11.50 10.81 -8.22
C LEU A 168 -12.77 10.64 -7.37
N GLY A 169 -12.63 10.53 -6.05
CA GLY A 169 -13.72 10.39 -5.10
C GLY A 169 -14.33 11.72 -4.64
N PRO A 170 -15.16 11.69 -3.59
CA PRO A 170 -15.76 12.87 -2.99
C PRO A 170 -14.72 13.75 -2.26
N GLU A 171 -15.05 15.03 -2.14
CA GLU A 171 -14.33 16.04 -1.36
C GLU A 171 -15.33 16.74 -0.44
N PHE A 172 -14.86 17.22 0.70
CA PHE A 172 -15.65 17.94 1.70
C PHE A 172 -15.04 19.31 1.90
N SER A 173 -15.87 20.36 1.76
CA SER A 173 -15.39 21.73 1.87
C SER A 173 -15.04 22.08 3.34
N PRO A 174 -14.19 23.10 3.58
CA PRO A 174 -13.94 23.59 4.93
C PRO A 174 -15.21 23.93 5.70
N GLU A 175 -16.24 24.46 5.03
CA GLU A 175 -17.53 24.82 5.65
C GLU A 175 -18.27 23.57 6.13
N MET A 176 -18.39 22.54 5.28
CA MET A 176 -19.03 21.27 5.66
C MET A 176 -18.31 20.60 6.84
N ILE A 177 -16.98 20.64 6.84
CA ILE A 177 -16.18 20.09 7.93
C ILE A 177 -16.40 20.90 9.21
N ARG A 178 -16.40 22.24 9.13
CA ARG A 178 -16.64 23.10 10.29
C ARG A 178 -18.02 22.85 10.90
N GLU A 179 -19.06 22.81 10.07
CA GLU A 179 -20.43 22.51 10.51
C GLU A 179 -20.50 21.17 11.26
N PHE A 180 -19.82 20.13 10.74
CA PHE A 180 -19.71 18.84 11.40
C PHE A 180 -18.99 18.94 12.75
N LEU A 181 -17.85 19.65 12.82
CA LEU A 181 -17.08 19.80 14.07
C LEU A 181 -17.88 20.58 15.13
N ASP A 182 -18.49 21.70 14.75
CA ASP A 182 -19.26 22.58 15.62
C ASP A 182 -20.51 21.87 16.15
N ALA A 183 -21.26 21.18 15.28
CA ALA A 183 -22.48 20.45 15.65
C ALA A 183 -22.22 19.33 16.67
N ASN A 184 -21.00 18.77 16.70
CA ASN A 184 -20.61 17.73 17.64
C ASN A 184 -19.78 18.24 18.83
N GLY A 185 -19.45 19.54 18.88
CA GLY A 185 -18.64 20.13 19.95
C GLY A 185 -17.21 19.59 20.00
N TYR A 186 -16.63 19.22 18.85
CA TYR A 186 -15.26 18.72 18.76
C TYR A 186 -14.25 19.87 18.80
N VAL A 187 -13.13 19.66 19.49
CA VAL A 187 -12.13 20.72 19.72
C VAL A 187 -11.15 20.75 18.56
N TYR A 188 -10.98 21.90 17.91
CA TYR A 188 -10.06 22.05 16.78
C TYR A 188 -9.32 23.39 16.78
N THR A 189 -8.19 23.41 16.07
CA THR A 189 -7.48 24.65 15.68
C THR A 189 -7.54 24.77 14.17
N GLU A 190 -8.01 25.89 13.66
CA GLU A 190 -7.97 26.17 12.22
C GLU A 190 -6.61 26.72 11.79
N LEU A 191 -6.05 26.12 10.74
CA LEU A 191 -4.79 26.50 10.14
C LEU A 191 -5.04 27.04 8.73
N ASP A 192 -4.46 28.20 8.42
CA ASP A 192 -4.34 28.65 7.04
C ASP A 192 -3.34 27.78 6.25
N ASP A 193 -3.34 27.94 4.93
CA ASP A 193 -2.51 27.12 4.04
C ASP A 193 -1.00 27.30 4.31
N ASP A 194 -0.57 28.50 4.70
CA ASP A 194 0.83 28.80 5.02
C ASP A 194 1.30 28.09 6.29
N ARG A 195 0.43 27.94 7.30
CA ARG A 195 0.76 27.26 8.56
C ARG A 195 0.47 25.77 8.54
N TRP A 196 -0.42 25.29 7.69
CA TRP A 196 -0.84 23.89 7.69
C TRP A 196 0.33 22.92 7.46
N ALA A 197 1.07 23.07 6.35
CA ALA A 197 2.15 22.16 6.01
C ALA A 197 3.32 22.19 7.03
N PRO A 198 3.83 23.36 7.46
CA PRO A 198 4.86 23.42 8.51
C PRO A 198 4.42 22.82 9.84
N THR A 199 3.16 23.03 10.24
CA THR A 199 2.62 22.49 11.50
C THR A 199 2.54 20.98 11.44
N VAL A 200 1.91 20.41 10.41
CA VAL A 200 1.78 18.96 10.26
C VAL A 200 3.16 18.30 10.08
N ALA A 201 4.08 18.92 9.33
CA ALA A 201 5.45 18.44 9.19
C ALA A 201 6.19 18.38 10.53
N ARG A 202 6.01 19.39 11.40
CA ARG A 202 6.58 19.39 12.75
C ARG A 202 6.02 18.24 13.57
N LEU A 203 4.70 18.04 13.58
CA LEU A 203 4.07 16.94 14.32
C LEU A 203 4.63 15.58 13.89
N VAL A 204 4.78 15.36 12.59
CA VAL A 204 5.38 14.14 12.04
C VAL A 204 6.85 14.02 12.46
N ALA A 205 7.64 15.10 12.37
CA ALA A 205 9.05 15.11 12.77
C ALA A 205 9.26 14.84 14.28
N ASP A 206 8.29 15.23 15.09
CA ASP A 206 8.23 14.95 16.53
C ASP A 206 7.72 13.52 16.83
N GLN A 207 7.62 12.67 15.79
CA GLN A 207 7.19 11.27 15.85
C GLN A 207 5.73 11.06 16.30
N ASN A 208 4.86 12.03 16.05
CA ASN A 208 3.41 11.83 16.20
C ASN A 208 2.84 11.12 14.97
N VAL A 209 1.78 10.34 15.18
CA VAL A 209 0.95 9.75 14.13
C VAL A 209 -0.17 10.72 13.77
N VAL A 210 -0.25 11.09 12.50
CA VAL A 210 -1.23 12.08 12.02
C VAL A 210 -2.15 11.45 10.98
N GLY A 211 -3.46 11.51 11.21
CA GLY A 211 -4.48 11.22 10.20
C GLY A 211 -4.68 12.43 9.28
N LEU A 212 -4.73 12.21 7.97
CA LEU A 212 -4.95 13.21 6.93
C LEU A 212 -6.26 12.91 6.21
N HIS A 213 -7.18 13.87 6.26
CA HIS A 213 -8.38 13.91 5.43
C HIS A 213 -8.41 15.25 4.70
N GLN A 214 -8.09 15.24 3.41
CA GLN A 214 -7.99 16.46 2.61
C GLN A 214 -8.38 16.17 1.16
N GLY A 215 -8.93 17.18 0.48
CA GLY A 215 -9.28 17.10 -0.95
C GLY A 215 -10.15 15.90 -1.32
N ARG A 216 -10.10 15.57 -2.62
CA ARG A 216 -10.80 14.40 -3.19
C ARG A 216 -10.19 13.10 -2.70
N MET A 217 -11.04 12.13 -2.36
CA MET A 217 -10.64 10.78 -1.98
C MET A 217 -10.01 10.01 -3.16
N GLU A 218 -9.05 9.14 -2.84
CA GLU A 218 -8.39 8.23 -3.77
C GLU A 218 -9.34 7.13 -4.29
N PHE A 219 -9.26 6.81 -5.58
CA PHE A 219 -9.91 5.66 -6.20
C PHE A 219 -8.95 4.47 -6.25
N GLY A 220 -9.34 3.39 -5.58
CA GLY A 220 -8.59 2.15 -5.51
C GLY A 220 -8.21 1.77 -4.08
N PRO A 221 -7.37 0.73 -3.90
CA PRO A 221 -7.12 0.12 -2.60
C PRO A 221 -5.98 0.82 -1.81
N ARG A 222 -5.49 1.96 -2.26
CA ARG A 222 -4.34 2.67 -1.69
C ARG A 222 -4.75 4.07 -1.27
N ALA A 223 -4.32 4.47 -0.07
CA ALA A 223 -4.26 5.89 0.25
C ALA A 223 -2.97 6.48 -0.32
N LEU A 224 -3.10 7.66 -0.90
CA LEU A 224 -2.11 8.34 -1.73
C LEU A 224 -1.93 9.81 -1.30
N GLY A 225 -2.24 10.12 -0.04
CA GLY A 225 -2.03 11.42 0.59
C GLY A 225 -3.30 12.13 1.08
N ASN A 226 -4.49 11.70 0.67
CA ASN A 226 -5.75 12.42 0.92
C ASN A 226 -6.66 11.74 1.95
N ARG A 227 -6.61 10.41 2.08
CA ARG A 227 -7.20 9.64 3.19
C ARG A 227 -6.14 8.74 3.82
N SER A 228 -5.14 9.37 4.43
CA SER A 228 -3.87 8.74 4.80
C SER A 228 -3.57 8.85 6.29
N ILE A 229 -2.80 7.93 6.83
CA ILE A 229 -2.13 8.08 8.14
C ILE A 229 -0.66 8.18 7.85
N VAL A 230 -0.04 9.25 8.35
CA VAL A 230 1.37 9.56 8.12
C VAL A 230 2.17 9.52 9.41
N GLY A 231 3.47 9.29 9.27
CA GLY A 231 4.42 9.19 10.37
C GLY A 231 5.86 9.32 9.90
N ASP A 232 6.79 9.44 10.85
CA ASP A 232 8.21 9.63 10.55
C ASP A 232 8.87 8.35 10.03
N ALA A 233 9.35 8.37 8.78
CA ALA A 233 10.03 7.24 8.17
C ALA A 233 11.38 6.90 8.82
N ARG A 234 12.01 7.88 9.50
CA ARG A 234 13.32 7.77 10.14
C ARG A 234 13.26 7.06 11.49
N SER A 235 12.08 7.03 12.11
CA SER A 235 11.93 6.49 13.46
C SER A 235 12.02 4.96 13.47
N PRO A 236 12.89 4.35 14.28
CA PRO A 236 12.97 2.88 14.39
C PRO A 236 11.76 2.25 15.10
N LYS A 237 10.90 3.07 15.74
CA LYS A 237 9.74 2.59 16.52
C LYS A 237 8.40 2.83 15.82
N MET A 238 8.35 3.73 14.84
CA MET A 238 7.10 4.19 14.23
C MET A 238 6.35 3.05 13.52
N GLN A 239 7.07 2.11 12.90
CA GLN A 239 6.45 0.93 12.29
C GLN A 239 5.69 0.10 13.34
N SER A 240 6.31 -0.19 14.48
CA SER A 240 5.68 -0.99 15.54
C SER A 240 4.52 -0.24 16.19
N ILE A 241 4.68 1.06 16.45
CA ILE A 241 3.64 1.96 16.99
C ILE A 241 2.41 1.93 16.07
N MET A 242 2.58 2.23 14.79
CA MET A 242 1.45 2.28 13.86
C MET A 242 0.80 0.91 13.64
N ASN A 243 1.58 -0.19 13.57
CA ASN A 243 0.99 -1.52 13.38
C ASN A 243 0.17 -1.98 14.60
N LEU A 244 0.65 -1.74 15.82
CA LEU A 244 0.00 -2.20 17.05
C LEU A 244 -1.12 -1.26 17.51
N LYS A 245 -0.85 0.05 17.57
CA LYS A 245 -1.71 1.03 18.23
C LYS A 245 -2.76 1.64 17.31
N ILE A 246 -2.53 1.57 16.00
CA ILE A 246 -3.40 2.20 14.99
C ILE A 246 -4.07 1.15 14.13
N LYS A 247 -3.27 0.19 13.61
CA LYS A 247 -3.75 -0.80 12.66
C LYS A 247 -4.23 -2.10 13.29
N TYR A 248 -3.92 -2.34 14.56
CA TYR A 248 -4.26 -3.57 15.28
C TYR A 248 -3.95 -4.82 14.43
N ARG A 249 -2.75 -4.85 13.83
CA ARG A 249 -2.33 -5.90 12.89
C ARG A 249 -0.91 -6.36 13.13
N GLU A 250 -0.51 -7.40 12.41
CA GLU A 250 0.78 -8.05 12.58
C GLU A 250 1.95 -7.08 12.32
N SER A 251 2.98 -7.12 13.19
CA SER A 251 4.09 -6.16 13.19
C SER A 251 4.96 -6.21 11.94
N PHE A 252 4.99 -7.34 11.22
CA PHE A 252 5.91 -7.58 10.11
C PHE A 252 5.62 -6.81 8.83
N ARG A 253 4.46 -6.14 8.74
CA ARG A 253 4.11 -5.40 7.52
C ARG A 253 4.83 -4.04 7.49
N PRO A 254 5.73 -3.79 6.52
CA PRO A 254 6.26 -2.45 6.33
C PRO A 254 5.15 -1.51 5.87
N PHE A 255 5.35 -0.23 6.16
CA PHE A 255 4.56 0.82 5.56
C PHE A 255 5.19 1.29 4.25
N ALA A 256 4.38 1.93 3.42
CA ALA A 256 4.84 2.47 2.16
C ALA A 256 5.45 3.87 2.39
N PRO A 257 6.60 4.18 1.78
CA PRO A 257 7.08 5.55 1.74
C PRO A 257 6.32 6.38 0.72
N SER A 258 6.00 7.62 1.09
CA SER A 258 5.71 8.71 0.15
C SER A 258 6.89 9.67 0.14
N CYS A 259 7.46 9.94 -1.03
CA CYS A 259 8.60 10.83 -1.19
C CYS A 259 8.39 11.83 -2.33
N LEU A 260 9.08 12.97 -2.26
CA LEU A 260 9.10 13.91 -3.37
C LEU A 260 9.66 13.24 -4.63
N GLU A 261 8.99 13.43 -5.75
CA GLU A 261 9.34 12.81 -7.03
C GLU A 261 10.77 13.19 -7.46
N GLU A 262 11.13 14.47 -7.34
CA GLU A 262 12.46 14.98 -7.66
C GLU A 262 13.58 14.43 -6.74
N ARG A 263 13.21 13.72 -5.67
CA ARG A 263 14.12 13.07 -4.71
C ARG A 263 14.04 11.55 -4.76
N ILE A 264 13.23 10.93 -5.62
CA ILE A 264 12.95 9.49 -5.51
C ILE A 264 14.22 8.62 -5.59
N SER A 265 15.12 8.94 -6.53
CA SER A 265 16.41 8.27 -6.72
C SER A 265 17.42 8.59 -5.60
N ASP A 266 17.10 9.55 -4.72
CA ASP A 266 17.84 9.79 -3.48
C ASP A 266 17.64 8.70 -2.45
N TYR A 267 16.49 8.01 -2.50
CA TYR A 267 16.07 7.02 -1.51
C TYR A 267 15.99 5.60 -2.06
N PHE A 268 15.68 5.44 -3.35
CA PHE A 268 15.37 4.15 -3.94
C PHE A 268 16.09 3.92 -5.28
N GLU A 269 16.33 2.65 -5.62
CA GLU A 269 16.88 2.22 -6.91
C GLU A 269 15.80 2.24 -8.00
N ILE A 270 15.34 3.44 -8.33
CA ILE A 270 14.36 3.71 -9.38
C ILE A 270 14.66 5.07 -10.02
N ASP A 271 14.41 5.18 -11.32
CA ASP A 271 14.72 6.33 -12.16
C ASP A 271 13.48 7.04 -12.72
N ARG A 272 12.30 6.70 -12.20
CA ARG A 272 11.00 7.14 -12.73
C ARG A 272 9.96 7.33 -11.62
N PRO A 273 8.86 8.05 -11.91
CA PRO A 273 7.75 8.19 -10.99
C PRO A 273 7.11 6.85 -10.60
N SER A 274 6.55 6.80 -9.39
CA SER A 274 5.66 5.74 -8.94
C SER A 274 4.49 6.32 -8.14
N PRO A 275 3.54 7.03 -8.78
CA PRO A 275 2.55 7.83 -8.06
C PRO A 275 1.50 7.00 -7.28
N TYR A 276 1.39 5.69 -7.56
CA TYR A 276 0.26 4.85 -7.11
C TYR A 276 0.61 3.75 -6.11
N MET A 277 1.84 3.67 -5.59
CA MET A 277 2.29 2.54 -4.74
C MET A 277 2.14 1.16 -5.43
N LEU A 278 2.43 1.11 -6.73
CA LEU A 278 2.31 -0.11 -7.55
C LEU A 278 3.66 -0.68 -7.99
N LEU A 279 4.77 -0.04 -7.62
CA LEU A 279 6.12 -0.53 -7.84
C LEU A 279 6.85 -0.73 -6.52
N VAL A 280 7.66 -1.78 -6.48
CA VAL A 280 8.64 -2.03 -5.42
C VAL A 280 10.03 -1.84 -5.99
N ALA A 281 10.85 -1.05 -5.30
CA ALA A 281 12.26 -0.89 -5.59
C ALA A 281 13.10 -1.12 -4.33
N GLN A 282 14.40 -1.33 -4.51
CA GLN A 282 15.34 -1.44 -3.40
C GLN A 282 15.61 -0.06 -2.80
N VAL A 283 15.80 0.01 -1.49
CA VAL A 283 16.36 1.20 -0.84
C VAL A 283 17.78 1.39 -1.34
N ALA A 284 18.14 2.62 -1.68
CA ALA A 284 19.44 2.93 -2.25
C ALA A 284 20.56 2.49 -1.30
N ALA A 285 21.56 1.77 -1.82
CA ALA A 285 22.63 1.18 -1.00
C ALA A 285 23.31 2.14 -0.02
N ARG A 286 23.46 3.42 -0.39
CA ARG A 286 24.05 4.47 0.47
C ARG A 286 23.25 4.78 1.75
N ARG A 287 21.98 4.39 1.80
CA ARG A 287 21.09 4.57 2.95
C ARG A 287 20.99 3.33 3.81
N CYS A 288 21.39 2.17 3.29
CA CYS A 288 21.35 0.92 4.00
C CYS A 288 22.40 0.92 5.12
N VAL A 289 21.99 0.50 6.32
CA VAL A 289 22.92 0.26 7.42
C VAL A 289 23.23 -1.23 7.49
N ARG A 290 24.52 -1.58 7.58
CA ARG A 290 24.91 -2.96 7.83
C ARG A 290 24.57 -3.30 9.28
N SER A 291 23.53 -4.10 9.47
CA SER A 291 23.30 -4.78 10.73
C SER A 291 24.46 -5.73 11.02
N GLN A 292 25.03 -5.69 12.21
CA GLN A 292 25.95 -6.73 12.69
C GLN A 292 25.11 -7.96 13.09
N ASP A 293 25.34 -9.06 12.38
CA ASP A 293 25.12 -10.48 12.72
C ASP A 293 23.77 -10.96 13.32
N GLY A 294 23.21 -12.03 12.73
CA GLY A 294 22.51 -13.06 13.53
C GLY A 294 21.09 -13.52 13.15
N GLY A 295 20.51 -13.11 12.02
CA GLY A 295 19.07 -13.30 11.74
C GLY A 295 18.57 -14.72 11.40
N ALA A 296 19.39 -15.77 11.47
CA ALA A 296 18.94 -17.15 11.23
C ALA A 296 18.60 -17.82 12.57
N GLY A 297 17.42 -17.52 13.13
CA GLY A 297 16.91 -18.16 14.35
C GLY A 297 16.14 -17.28 15.34
N GLN A 298 15.96 -15.98 15.06
CA GLN A 298 15.29 -15.04 15.97
C GLN A 298 13.76 -15.05 15.81
N ASP A 299 13.04 -14.65 16.87
CA ASP A 299 11.60 -14.36 16.84
C ASP A 299 11.32 -13.38 15.69
N LEU A 300 10.28 -13.65 14.88
CA LEU A 300 9.84 -12.78 13.78
C LEU A 300 9.72 -11.32 14.25
N ARG A 301 9.26 -11.09 15.48
CA ARG A 301 9.13 -9.74 16.04
C ARG A 301 10.47 -9.03 16.16
N GLU A 302 11.50 -9.70 16.64
CA GLU A 302 12.85 -9.13 16.75
C GLU A 302 13.42 -8.85 15.37
N TRP A 303 13.30 -9.81 14.45
CA TRP A 303 13.81 -9.68 13.09
C TRP A 303 13.18 -8.50 12.34
N VAL A 304 11.88 -8.29 12.50
CA VAL A 304 11.14 -7.16 11.90
C VAL A 304 11.70 -5.82 12.39
N ASN A 305 11.99 -5.69 13.68
CA ASN A 305 12.37 -4.41 14.29
C ASN A 305 13.85 -4.02 14.09
N LEU A 306 14.67 -4.87 13.45
CA LEU A 306 16.06 -4.53 13.16
C LEU A 306 16.16 -3.39 12.12
N PRO A 307 16.82 -2.25 12.46
CA PRO A 307 17.05 -1.19 11.49
C PRO A 307 17.93 -1.67 10.33
N ARG A 308 17.51 -1.34 9.11
CA ARG A 308 18.19 -1.74 7.85
C ARG A 308 18.60 -0.56 6.99
N SER A 309 18.10 0.63 7.31
CA SER A 309 18.48 1.88 6.65
C SER A 309 18.31 3.05 7.62
N ASP A 310 18.66 4.25 7.16
CA ASP A 310 18.33 5.52 7.82
C ASP A 310 16.84 5.91 7.71
N ILE A 311 16.02 5.11 7.00
CA ILE A 311 14.56 5.18 6.91
C ILE A 311 13.92 3.83 7.31
N PRO A 312 14.17 3.35 8.54
CA PRO A 312 13.86 1.98 8.93
C PRO A 312 12.36 1.66 8.89
N ALA A 313 11.47 2.62 9.13
CA ALA A 313 10.04 2.35 9.24
C ALA A 313 9.36 1.97 7.90
N VAL A 314 10.03 2.24 6.78
CA VAL A 314 9.56 1.96 5.42
C VAL A 314 10.43 0.94 4.66
N THR A 315 11.46 0.40 5.32
CA THR A 315 12.42 -0.54 4.73
C THR A 315 12.07 -1.97 5.13
N HIS A 316 11.82 -2.84 4.14
CA HIS A 316 11.53 -4.26 4.38
C HIS A 316 12.80 -5.05 4.70
N VAL A 317 12.66 -6.30 5.15
CA VAL A 317 13.76 -7.20 5.51
C VAL A 317 14.69 -7.55 4.37
N ASP A 318 14.18 -7.49 3.13
CA ASP A 318 14.93 -7.66 1.90
C ASP A 318 15.37 -6.31 1.28
N PHE A 319 15.40 -5.25 2.09
CA PHE A 319 15.77 -3.87 1.73
C PHE A 319 14.83 -3.22 0.70
N SER A 320 13.71 -3.85 0.37
CA SER A 320 12.74 -3.29 -0.57
C SER A 320 11.77 -2.30 0.08
N ALA A 321 11.16 -1.43 -0.73
CA ALA A 321 10.09 -0.53 -0.34
C ALA A 321 9.07 -0.36 -1.48
N ARG A 322 7.78 -0.18 -1.12
CA ARG A 322 6.68 0.06 -2.08
C ARG A 322 6.37 1.54 -2.18
N ILE A 323 6.82 2.18 -3.24
CA ILE A 323 7.05 3.64 -3.25
C ILE A 323 5.85 4.41 -3.78
N GLN A 324 5.57 5.56 -3.18
CA GLN A 324 4.75 6.61 -3.77
C GLN A 324 5.61 7.83 -4.11
N SER A 325 5.67 8.24 -5.38
CA SER A 325 6.23 9.54 -5.77
C SER A 325 5.15 10.62 -5.68
N ILE A 326 5.52 11.78 -5.12
CA ILE A 326 4.64 12.92 -4.98
C ILE A 326 5.21 14.08 -5.78
N ASP A 327 4.40 14.59 -6.70
CA ASP A 327 4.70 15.79 -7.46
C ASP A 327 3.76 16.93 -7.07
N ARG A 328 4.20 18.16 -7.33
CA ARG A 328 3.48 19.38 -6.95
C ARG A 328 2.17 19.58 -7.72
N GLU A 329 2.09 19.15 -8.98
CA GLU A 329 0.93 19.41 -9.84
C GLU A 329 -0.25 18.53 -9.47
N THR A 330 0.01 17.25 -9.15
CA THR A 330 -1.05 16.28 -8.86
C THR A 330 -1.62 16.40 -7.45
N ASN A 331 -0.76 16.61 -6.44
CA ASN A 331 -1.19 16.76 -5.05
C ASN A 331 -0.40 17.85 -4.33
N PRO A 332 -0.68 19.14 -4.59
CA PRO A 332 0.10 20.26 -4.07
C PRO A 332 0.13 20.34 -2.54
N ARG A 333 -0.96 19.98 -1.87
CA ARG A 333 -1.06 20.03 -0.40
C ARG A 333 -0.20 18.95 0.26
N PHE A 334 -0.25 17.71 -0.25
CA PHE A 334 0.60 16.63 0.24
C PHE A 334 2.08 16.84 -0.12
N TYR A 335 2.37 17.36 -1.33
CA TYR A 335 3.70 17.80 -1.71
C TYR A 335 4.26 18.83 -0.71
N SER A 336 3.47 19.84 -0.35
CA SER A 336 3.88 20.91 0.57
C SER A 336 4.20 20.39 1.97
N LEU A 337 3.43 19.41 2.47
CA LEU A 337 3.75 18.70 3.72
C LEU A 337 5.13 18.03 3.66
N ILE A 338 5.39 17.21 2.65
CA ILE A 338 6.66 16.49 2.54
C ILE A 338 7.82 17.48 2.32
N LYS A 339 7.59 18.57 1.59
CA LYS A 339 8.59 19.62 1.38
C LYS A 339 8.91 20.39 2.67
N ALA A 340 7.91 20.67 3.49
CA ALA A 340 8.11 21.24 4.82
C ALA A 340 8.87 20.26 5.72
N PHE A 341 8.53 18.97 5.67
CA PHE A 341 9.26 17.93 6.40
C PHE A 341 10.73 17.81 5.95
N GLU A 342 11.02 17.89 4.64
CA GLU A 342 12.38 17.95 4.09
C GLU A 342 13.15 19.15 4.67
N SER A 343 12.54 20.33 4.69
CA SER A 343 13.16 21.54 5.24
C SER A 343 13.49 21.41 6.73
N LEU A 344 12.70 20.65 7.49
CA LEU A 344 12.90 20.45 8.93
C LEU A 344 13.93 19.36 9.25
N THR A 345 14.04 18.34 8.41
CA THR A 345 14.70 17.08 8.78
C THR A 345 15.86 16.71 7.86
N GLY A 346 15.92 17.29 6.67
CA GLY A 346 16.78 16.84 5.56
C GLY A 346 16.22 15.64 4.80
N TYR A 347 15.06 15.09 5.19
CA TYR A 347 14.46 13.90 4.58
C TYR A 347 13.19 14.26 3.81
N ALA A 348 13.13 13.92 2.53
CA ALA A 348 11.99 14.19 1.64
C ALA A 348 11.08 12.96 1.53
N VAL A 349 10.94 12.19 2.61
CA VAL A 349 10.20 10.92 2.65
C VAL A 349 9.51 10.76 4.01
N ILE A 350 8.25 10.37 3.99
CA ILE A 350 7.44 10.06 5.17
C ILE A 350 6.73 8.71 4.98
N ILE A 351 6.23 8.16 6.08
CA ILE A 351 5.33 7.00 6.03
C ILE A 351 3.98 7.46 5.47
N ASN A 352 3.38 6.65 4.62
CA ASN A 352 1.98 6.74 4.24
C ASN A 352 1.31 5.36 4.31
N THR A 353 0.18 5.30 5.00
CA THR A 353 -0.72 4.14 4.99
C THR A 353 -2.17 4.57 4.89
N SER A 354 -3.03 3.64 4.49
CA SER A 354 -4.50 3.83 4.47
C SER A 354 -5.03 4.45 5.77
N PHE A 355 -6.00 5.35 5.71
CA PHE A 355 -6.71 5.82 6.90
C PHE A 355 -7.92 4.94 7.15
N ASN A 356 -7.73 3.94 8.02
CA ASN A 356 -8.71 2.95 8.45
C ASN A 356 -8.15 2.12 9.62
N VAL A 357 -9.00 1.31 10.24
CA VAL A 357 -8.60 0.19 11.11
C VAL A 357 -8.71 -1.13 10.37
N ARG A 358 -8.19 -2.22 10.95
CA ARG A 358 -8.37 -3.57 10.41
C ARG A 358 -9.86 -3.90 10.31
N GLY A 359 -10.29 -4.43 9.15
CA GLY A 359 -11.68 -4.80 8.90
C GLY A 359 -12.53 -3.70 8.26
N GLU A 360 -12.09 -2.44 8.29
CA GLU A 360 -12.84 -1.30 7.73
C GLU A 360 -12.24 -0.80 6.40
N PRO A 361 -13.08 -0.26 5.49
CA PRO A 361 -12.60 0.45 4.29
C PRO A 361 -11.85 1.74 4.67
N ILE A 362 -11.16 2.34 3.68
CA ILE A 362 -10.58 3.69 3.84
C ILE A 362 -11.71 4.68 4.17
N VAL A 363 -11.49 5.54 5.16
CA VAL A 363 -12.48 6.54 5.59
C VAL A 363 -12.89 7.45 4.43
N CYS A 364 -14.19 7.70 4.29
CA CYS A 364 -14.73 8.53 3.22
C CYS A 364 -15.10 9.92 3.75
N THR A 365 -15.97 9.96 4.76
CA THR A 365 -16.57 11.20 5.29
C THR A 365 -15.76 11.78 6.48
N PRO A 366 -16.02 13.05 6.87
CA PRO A 366 -15.47 13.63 8.09
C PRO A 366 -15.83 12.80 9.33
N GLU A 367 -17.05 12.28 9.39
CA GLU A 367 -17.52 11.41 10.47
C GLU A 367 -16.72 10.10 10.52
N ASP A 368 -16.50 9.44 9.38
CA ASP A 368 -15.68 8.22 9.32
C ASP A 368 -14.26 8.46 9.85
N SER A 369 -13.71 9.64 9.51
CA SER A 369 -12.34 10.02 9.88
C SER A 369 -12.22 10.31 11.36
N TYR A 370 -13.17 11.06 11.92
CA TYR A 370 -13.23 11.34 13.35
C TYR A 370 -13.47 10.06 14.16
N ARG A 371 -14.39 9.20 13.72
CA ARG A 371 -14.66 7.89 14.35
C ARG A 371 -13.39 7.02 14.38
N CYS A 372 -12.70 6.90 13.26
CA CYS A 372 -11.44 6.15 13.17
C CYS A 372 -10.33 6.77 14.06
N PHE A 373 -10.22 8.10 14.07
CA PHE A 373 -9.30 8.84 14.95
C PHE A 373 -9.56 8.59 16.44
N MET A 374 -10.82 8.60 16.87
CA MET A 374 -11.16 8.35 18.28
C MET A 374 -11.00 6.88 18.67
N ARG A 375 -11.20 5.92 17.75
CA ARG A 375 -11.00 4.46 17.95
C ARG A 375 -9.55 3.98 17.97
N THR A 376 -8.59 4.79 17.52
CA THR A 376 -7.17 4.42 17.37
C THR A 376 -6.26 5.29 18.21
N GLU A 377 -5.04 4.90 18.54
CA GLU A 377 -4.13 5.79 19.27
C GLU A 377 -3.43 6.85 18.37
N MET A 378 -4.12 7.39 17.36
CA MET A 378 -3.58 8.52 16.58
C MET A 378 -3.47 9.76 17.47
N ASP A 379 -2.38 10.51 17.32
CA ASP A 379 -2.12 11.70 18.14
C ASP A 379 -2.91 12.91 17.64
N TYR A 380 -2.96 13.06 16.30
CA TYR A 380 -3.60 14.20 15.63
C TYR A 380 -4.42 13.77 14.41
N LEU A 381 -5.43 14.57 14.09
CA LEU A 381 -6.21 14.49 12.86
C LEU A 381 -6.21 15.86 12.18
N ALA A 382 -5.66 15.93 10.97
CA ALA A 382 -5.83 17.05 10.07
C ALA A 382 -7.05 16.78 9.16
N LEU A 383 -8.16 17.44 9.46
CA LEU A 383 -9.44 17.36 8.76
C LEU A 383 -9.62 18.64 7.94
N GLY A 384 -9.16 18.62 6.70
CA GLY A 384 -9.02 19.83 5.88
C GLY A 384 -8.05 20.83 6.55
N PRO A 385 -8.48 22.10 6.77
CA PRO A 385 -7.68 23.09 7.49
C PRO A 385 -7.73 22.92 9.02
N PHE A 386 -8.57 22.05 9.57
CA PHE A 386 -8.76 21.90 11.01
C PHE A 386 -7.84 20.83 11.58
N LEU A 387 -7.02 21.21 12.54
CA LEU A 387 -6.17 20.32 13.30
C LEU A 387 -6.83 19.97 14.64
N LEU A 388 -7.05 18.68 14.86
CA LEU A 388 -7.58 18.14 16.09
C LEU A 388 -6.48 17.39 16.81
N ARG A 389 -6.33 17.63 18.11
CA ARG A 389 -5.46 16.88 19.00
C ARG A 389 -6.30 15.89 19.80
N LYS A 390 -5.87 14.64 19.88
CA LYS A 390 -6.66 13.58 20.53
C LYS A 390 -6.92 13.85 22.00
N ALA A 391 -5.90 14.33 22.71
CA ALA A 391 -5.96 14.63 24.14
C ALA A 391 -6.98 15.73 24.50
N ASP A 392 -7.34 16.58 23.54
CA ASP A 392 -8.26 17.70 23.76
C ASP A 392 -9.71 17.35 23.39
N GLN A 393 -9.95 16.17 22.81
CA GLN A 393 -11.28 15.76 22.37
C GLN A 393 -12.18 15.34 23.55
N PRO A 394 -13.50 15.50 23.42
CA PRO A 394 -14.45 14.97 24.39
C PRO A 394 -14.33 13.46 24.53
N LEU A 395 -14.73 12.94 25.70
CA LEU A 395 -14.71 11.50 25.98
C LEU A 395 -15.49 10.74 24.91
N TRP A 396 -14.81 9.82 24.23
CA TRP A 396 -15.41 8.97 23.23
C TRP A 396 -16.24 7.88 23.89
N GLN A 397 -17.55 7.89 23.64
CA GLN A 397 -18.44 6.81 24.05
C GLN A 397 -18.61 5.85 22.89
N GLU A 398 -17.95 4.70 22.98
CA GLU A 398 -18.06 3.65 21.98
C GLU A 398 -19.47 3.03 22.05
N LYS A 399 -20.28 3.28 21.02
CA LYS A 399 -21.64 2.73 20.94
C LYS A 399 -21.69 1.28 20.42
N GLU A 400 -20.60 0.79 19.82
CA GLU A 400 -20.55 -0.53 19.17
C GLU A 400 -19.24 -1.28 19.50
N ARG A 401 -19.34 -2.58 19.75
CA ARG A 401 -18.16 -3.47 19.87
C ARG A 401 -17.60 -3.83 18.50
N TRP A 402 -17.09 -2.83 17.77
CA TRP A 402 -16.63 -2.99 16.39
C TRP A 402 -15.52 -4.05 16.21
N MET A 403 -14.70 -4.29 17.25
CA MET A 403 -13.70 -5.37 17.27
C MET A 403 -14.32 -6.78 17.23
N GLU A 404 -15.60 -6.93 17.59
CA GLU A 404 -16.36 -8.18 17.52
C GLU A 404 -17.18 -8.28 16.21
N THR A 405 -17.55 -7.14 15.60
CA THR A 405 -18.42 -7.08 14.42
C THR A 405 -17.72 -7.48 13.11
N PHE A 406 -16.42 -7.19 12.99
CA PHE A 406 -15.64 -7.57 11.81
C PHE A 406 -14.83 -8.83 12.10
N GLN A 407 -15.15 -9.93 11.41
CA GLN A 407 -14.37 -11.17 11.53
C GLN A 407 -12.90 -10.89 11.21
N LEU A 408 -12.05 -11.28 12.16
CA LEU A 408 -10.61 -11.10 12.08
C LEU A 408 -10.03 -12.19 11.18
N ASP A 409 -9.56 -11.82 9.97
CA ASP A 409 -8.86 -12.74 9.03
C ASP A 409 -7.61 -13.40 9.61
#